data_AF-A0A1V6B312-F1
#
_entry.id   AF-A0A1V6B312-F1
#
_cell.length_a   1.000
_cell.length_b   1.000
_cell.length_c   1.000
_cell.angle_alpha   90.00
_cell.angle_beta   90.00
_cell.angle_gamma   90.00
#
_symmetry.space_group_name_H-M   'P 1'
#
loop_
_entity.id
_entity.type
_entity.pdbx_description
1 polymer ?
#
loop_
_entity_poly.entity_id
_entity_poly.type
_entity_poly.pdbx_seq_one_letter_code
_entity_poly.pdbx_strand_id
1 'polypeptide(L)'
;MTSSVPAGDPAFLERLRRAFRGASLLGLAQIGGLAVFLIVGEIIRAKKRPFFGFLSSSLTSENRIILRYAFFAAAVALILLLRFLHGRRLRVIGAIDDRPAALSRLFDLTVLTLCLAEIPALLGLILFLIAGYNRDFYILLFVSLFLLFMYLPRLKNWEDILEHRPPACPL
;
A
#
# COMPACT_ATOMS: atom_id res chain seq x y z
N MET A 1 -8.80 -31.29 -32.75
CA MET A 1 -8.01 -30.08 -33.04
C MET A 1 -7.86 -29.32 -31.74
N THR A 2 -6.76 -29.57 -31.04
CA THR A 2 -6.36 -28.91 -29.81
C THR A 2 -5.97 -27.48 -30.14
N SER A 3 -6.80 -26.50 -29.74
CA SER A 3 -6.44 -25.09 -29.83
C SER A 3 -5.32 -24.80 -28.83
N SER A 4 -4.09 -25.02 -29.26
CA SER A 4 -2.92 -24.43 -28.61
C SER A 4 -3.08 -22.92 -28.72
N VAL A 5 -3.50 -22.30 -27.62
CA VAL A 5 -3.49 -20.86 -27.38
C VAL A 5 -2.17 -20.31 -27.94
N PRO A 6 -2.19 -19.40 -28.93
CA PRO A 6 -0.96 -18.85 -29.45
C PRO A 6 -0.31 -18.04 -28.33
N ALA A 7 0.98 -18.28 -28.13
CA ALA A 7 1.84 -17.53 -27.24
C ALA A 7 1.45 -16.03 -27.25
N GLY A 8 1.24 -15.47 -26.05
CA GLY A 8 0.73 -14.11 -25.87
C GLY A 8 1.46 -13.12 -26.79
N ASP A 9 0.67 -12.30 -27.49
CA ASP A 9 1.15 -11.25 -28.39
C ASP A 9 2.39 -10.55 -27.78
N PRO A 10 3.56 -10.59 -28.45
CA PRO A 10 4.81 -10.05 -27.91
C PRO A 10 4.66 -8.57 -27.55
N ALA A 11 3.83 -7.81 -28.26
CA ALA A 11 3.55 -6.42 -27.96
C ALA A 11 2.79 -6.24 -26.63
N PHE A 12 1.86 -7.15 -26.32
CA PHE A 12 1.13 -7.14 -25.05
C PHE A 12 2.03 -7.53 -23.87
N LEU A 13 2.87 -8.56 -24.02
CA LEU A 13 3.81 -8.99 -22.99
C LEU A 13 4.83 -7.89 -22.67
N GLU A 14 5.28 -7.14 -23.66
CA GLU A 14 6.17 -6.00 -23.45
C GLU A 14 5.47 -4.88 -22.66
N ARG A 15 4.21 -4.55 -22.99
CA ARG A 15 3.39 -3.57 -22.25
C ARG A 15 3.18 -4.01 -20.80
N LEU A 16 2.88 -5.29 -20.56
CA LEU A 16 2.73 -5.87 -19.23
C LEU A 16 4.02 -5.72 -18.42
N ARG A 17 5.17 -6.12 -18.96
CA ARG A 17 6.47 -5.98 -18.28
C ARG A 17 6.85 -4.52 -18.03
N ARG A 18 6.46 -3.60 -18.91
CA ARG A 18 6.71 -2.16 -18.74
C ARG A 18 5.87 -1.57 -17.61
N ALA A 19 4.57 -1.87 -17.57
CA ALA A 19 3.67 -1.47 -16.49
C ALA A 19 4.11 -2.09 -15.15
N PHE A 20 4.48 -3.37 -15.16
CA PHE A 20 5.02 -4.06 -13.99
C PHE A 20 6.28 -3.38 -13.45
N ARG A 21 7.25 -3.07 -14.31
CA ARG A 21 8.49 -2.37 -13.91
C ARG A 21 8.20 -1.03 -13.25
N GLY A 22 7.25 -0.26 -13.81
CA GLY A 22 6.79 1.00 -13.21
C GLY A 22 6.23 0.79 -11.80
N ALA A 23 5.33 -0.17 -11.64
CA ALA A 23 4.71 -0.48 -10.34
C ALA A 23 5.73 -1.01 -9.32
N SER A 24 6.68 -1.85 -9.75
CA SER A 24 7.74 -2.36 -8.87
C SER A 24 8.72 -1.27 -8.42
N LEU A 25 9.05 -0.32 -9.31
CA LEU A 25 9.92 0.80 -8.98
C LEU A 25 9.23 1.73 -7.96
N LEU A 26 7.93 1.97 -8.12
CA LEU A 26 7.13 2.70 -7.14
C LEU A 26 7.13 2.00 -5.77
N GLY A 27 6.95 0.68 -5.74
CA GLY A 27 7.03 -0.08 -4.48
C GLY A 27 8.39 0.00 -3.80
N LEU A 28 9.48 -0.06 -4.57
CA LEU A 28 10.83 0.16 -4.04
C LEU A 28 11.01 1.59 -3.52
N ALA A 29 10.50 2.60 -4.24
CA ALA A 29 10.55 3.99 -3.79
C ALA A 29 9.77 4.19 -2.48
N GLN A 30 8.62 3.53 -2.32
CA GLN A 30 7.81 3.58 -1.10
C GLN A 30 8.54 2.97 0.10
N ILE A 31 9.24 1.84 -0.10
CA ILE A 31 10.10 1.24 0.94
C ILE A 31 11.21 2.23 1.33
N GLY A 32 11.80 2.93 0.36
CA GLY A 32 12.73 4.02 0.61
C GLY A 32 12.11 5.16 1.44
N GLY A 33 10.86 5.54 1.16
CA GLY A 33 10.09 6.51 1.94
C GLY A 33 9.92 6.10 3.40
N LEU A 34 9.60 4.82 3.66
CA LEU A 34 9.55 4.29 5.02
C LEU A 34 10.89 4.36 5.75
N ALA A 35 11.99 4.08 5.05
CA ALA A 35 13.33 4.23 5.61
C ALA A 35 13.63 5.69 5.97
N VAL A 36 13.18 6.65 5.16
CA VAL A 36 13.29 8.08 5.46
C VAL A 36 12.51 8.43 6.73
N PHE A 37 11.27 7.95 6.88
CA PHE A 37 10.49 8.18 8.11
C PHE A 37 11.18 7.60 9.34
N LEU A 38 11.77 6.40 9.22
CA LEU A 38 12.55 5.79 10.29
C LEU A 38 13.78 6.64 10.65
N ILE A 39 14.57 7.07 9.67
CA ILE A 39 15.75 7.92 9.87
C ILE A 39 15.37 9.23 10.55
N VAL A 40 14.32 9.90 10.06
CA VAL A 40 13.83 11.16 10.65
C VAL A 40 13.39 10.93 12.10
N GLY A 41 12.62 9.88 12.36
CA GLY A 41 12.18 9.51 13.71
C GLY A 41 13.35 9.25 14.65
N GLU A 42 14.36 8.50 14.20
CA GLU A 42 15.58 8.21 14.97
C GLU A 42 16.42 9.46 15.24
N ILE A 43 16.61 10.34 14.26
CA ILE A 43 17.38 11.59 14.45
C ILE A 43 16.71 12.47 15.51
N ILE A 44 15.39 12.64 15.42
CA ILE A 44 14.62 13.44 16.38
C ILE A 44 14.72 12.80 17.77
N ARG A 45 14.49 11.49 17.85
CA ARG A 45 14.58 10.74 19.09
C ARG A 45 15.98 10.82 19.70
N ALA A 46 17.05 10.73 18.92
CA ALA A 46 18.42 10.78 19.40
C ALA A 46 18.79 12.16 19.95
N LYS A 47 18.39 13.24 19.25
CA LYS A 47 18.74 14.61 19.65
C LYS A 47 17.91 15.19 20.79
N LYS A 48 16.70 14.69 21.05
CA LYS A 48 15.73 15.29 21.98
C LYS A 48 15.35 14.37 23.15
N ARG A 49 16.21 13.44 23.60
CA ARG A 49 15.85 12.51 24.68
C ARG A 49 15.67 13.23 26.04
N PRO A 50 14.56 13.00 26.78
CA PRO A 50 13.31 12.32 26.38
C PRO A 50 12.40 13.22 25.53
N PHE A 51 11.98 12.74 24.35
CA PHE A 51 11.10 13.49 23.45
C PHE A 51 9.64 13.23 23.80
N PHE A 52 8.98 14.23 24.40
CA PHE A 52 7.58 14.15 24.80
C PHE A 52 6.60 14.53 23.68
N GLY A 53 7.08 15.02 22.52
CA GLY A 53 6.25 15.53 21.42
C GLY A 53 6.20 17.06 21.42
N PHE A 54 6.04 17.66 20.23
CA PHE A 54 6.05 19.11 20.04
C PHE A 54 4.84 19.81 20.67
N LEU A 55 3.71 19.12 20.78
CA LEU A 55 2.46 19.66 21.36
C LEU A 55 2.14 19.07 22.74
N SER A 56 3.11 18.40 23.36
CA SER A 56 2.90 17.69 24.63
C SER A 56 2.55 18.60 25.81
N SER A 57 3.00 19.85 25.81
CA SER A 57 2.66 20.85 26.83
C SER A 57 1.20 21.34 26.74
N SER A 58 0.61 21.33 25.55
CA SER A 58 -0.77 21.78 25.30
C SER A 58 -1.79 20.65 25.37
N LEU A 59 -1.36 19.39 25.40
CA LEU A 59 -2.24 18.22 25.40
C LEU A 59 -2.41 17.71 26.83
N THR A 60 -3.65 17.74 27.33
CA THR A 60 -4.05 17.04 28.55
C THR A 60 -3.82 15.53 28.39
N SER A 61 -3.56 14.83 29.50
CA SER A 61 -3.36 13.38 29.51
C SER A 61 -4.53 12.59 28.88
N GLU A 62 -5.75 13.08 29.02
CA GLU A 62 -6.95 12.52 28.39
C GLU A 62 -6.91 12.65 26.85
N ASN A 63 -6.65 13.86 26.34
CA ASN A 63 -6.56 14.11 24.89
C ASN A 63 -5.45 13.29 24.22
N ARG A 64 -4.33 13.07 24.93
CA ARG A 64 -3.25 12.18 24.45
C ARG A 64 -3.70 10.74 24.23
N ILE A 65 -4.57 10.23 25.09
CA ILE A 65 -5.10 8.86 24.99
C ILE A 65 -6.11 8.78 23.84
N ILE A 66 -7.03 9.74 23.76
CA ILE A 66 -8.03 9.82 22.69
C ILE A 66 -7.35 9.90 21.33
N LEU A 67 -6.34 10.75 21.18
CA LEU A 67 -5.59 10.91 19.92
C LEU A 67 -4.90 9.61 19.50
N ARG A 68 -4.26 8.91 20.45
CA ARG A 68 -3.63 7.62 20.18
C ARG A 68 -4.65 6.61 19.64
N TYR A 69 -5.78 6.43 20.33
CA TYR A 69 -6.80 5.50 19.87
C TYR A 69 -7.46 5.92 18.56
N ALA A 70 -7.67 7.21 18.32
CA ALA A 70 -8.20 7.70 17.05
C ALA A 70 -7.26 7.38 15.87
N PHE A 71 -5.96 7.58 16.04
CA PHE A 71 -4.97 7.25 15.01
C PHE A 71 -4.85 5.74 14.78
N PHE A 72 -4.90 4.93 15.84
CA PHE A 72 -4.95 3.47 15.70
C PHE A 72 -6.23 2.99 15.03
N ALA A 73 -7.38 3.53 15.41
CA ALA A 73 -8.66 3.21 14.79
C ALA A 73 -8.66 3.60 13.30
N ALA A 74 -8.09 4.76 12.95
CA ALA A 74 -7.92 5.18 11.56
C ALA A 74 -7.00 4.22 10.78
N ALA A 75 -5.88 3.80 11.37
CA ALA A 75 -4.98 2.82 10.75
C ALA A 75 -5.67 1.46 10.54
N VAL A 76 -6.41 0.97 11.52
CA VAL A 76 -7.19 -0.28 11.41
C VAL A 76 -8.27 -0.17 10.35
N ALA A 77 -9.04 0.93 10.34
CA ALA A 77 -10.06 1.18 9.33
C ALA A 77 -9.46 1.20 7.92
N LEU A 78 -8.27 1.76 7.77
CA LEU A 78 -7.56 1.76 6.50
C LEU A 78 -7.11 0.36 6.08
N ILE A 79 -6.61 -0.46 7.00
CA ILE A 79 -6.23 -1.87 6.71
C ILE A 79 -7.46 -2.66 6.24
N LEU A 80 -8.60 -2.47 6.90
CA LEU A 80 -9.88 -3.08 6.48
C LEU A 80 -10.30 -2.60 5.09
N LEU A 81 -10.15 -1.30 4.81
CA LEU A 81 -10.43 -0.73 3.50
C LEU A 81 -9.52 -1.32 2.41
N LEU A 82 -8.22 -1.46 2.66
CA LEU A 82 -7.28 -2.13 1.76
C LEU A 82 -7.72 -3.57 1.47
N ARG A 83 -8.09 -4.32 2.51
CA ARG A 83 -8.53 -5.71 2.35
C ARG A 83 -9.81 -5.81 1.53
N PHE A 84 -10.75 -4.90 1.75
CA PHE A 84 -11.99 -4.82 0.98
C PHE A 84 -11.76 -4.42 -0.48
N LEU A 85 -10.90 -3.42 -0.72
CA LEU A 85 -10.46 -3.01 -2.05
C LEU A 85 -9.81 -4.18 -2.78
N HIS A 86 -8.91 -4.93 -2.14
CA HIS A 86 -8.24 -6.07 -2.74
C HIS A 86 -9.23 -7.13 -3.25
N GLY A 87 -10.22 -7.50 -2.44
CA GLY A 87 -11.27 -8.45 -2.85
C GLY A 87 -12.20 -7.92 -3.96
N ARG A 88 -12.42 -6.60 -4.02
CA ARG A 88 -13.20 -5.97 -5.11
C ARG A 88 -12.43 -5.86 -6.42
N ARG A 89 -11.12 -5.65 -6.39
CA ARG A 89 -10.29 -5.49 -7.59
C ARG A 89 -10.37 -6.69 -8.52
N LEU A 90 -10.33 -7.90 -7.97
CA LEU A 90 -10.43 -9.14 -8.75
C LEU A 90 -11.74 -9.19 -9.54
N ARG A 91 -12.86 -8.75 -8.92
CA ARG A 91 -14.16 -8.65 -9.60
C ARG A 91 -14.19 -7.57 -10.69
N VAL A 92 -13.64 -6.39 -10.40
CA VAL A 92 -13.62 -5.27 -11.37
C VAL A 92 -12.78 -5.62 -12.60
N ILE A 93 -11.60 -6.24 -12.41
CA ILE A 93 -10.71 -6.60 -13.51
C ILE A 93 -11.29 -7.74 -14.35
N GLY A 94 -11.98 -8.70 -13.72
CA GLY A 94 -12.66 -9.78 -14.42
C GLY A 94 -13.86 -9.35 -15.26
N ALA A 95 -14.41 -8.15 -15.01
CA ALA A 95 -15.55 -7.60 -15.75
C ALA A 95 -15.15 -6.72 -16.95
N ILE A 96 -13.85 -6.55 -17.22
CA ILE A 96 -13.36 -5.73 -18.34
C ILE A 96 -12.93 -6.66 -19.49
N ASP A 97 -13.66 -6.57 -20.61
CA ASP A 97 -13.43 -7.40 -21.80
C ASP A 97 -12.12 -7.06 -22.53
N ASP A 98 -11.79 -5.77 -22.57
CA ASP A 98 -10.57 -5.30 -23.20
C ASP A 98 -9.33 -5.58 -22.35
N ARG A 99 -8.53 -6.55 -22.80
CA ARG A 99 -7.21 -6.87 -22.21
C ARG A 99 -6.33 -5.64 -21.91
N PRO A 100 -6.18 -4.65 -22.80
CA PRO A 100 -5.36 -3.47 -22.51
C PRO A 100 -6.00 -2.52 -21.48
N ALA A 101 -7.33 -2.39 -21.47
CA ALA A 101 -8.05 -1.53 -20.51
C ALA A 101 -8.03 -2.13 -19.09
N ALA A 102 -8.08 -3.44 -18.99
CA ALA A 102 -7.94 -4.15 -17.73
C ALA A 102 -6.50 -4.08 -17.18
N LEU A 103 -5.49 -4.08 -18.05
CA LEU A 103 -4.09 -3.89 -17.64
C LEU A 103 -3.86 -2.49 -17.05
N SER A 104 -4.39 -1.44 -17.68
CA SER A 104 -4.29 -0.07 -17.13
C SER A 104 -5.02 0.05 -15.79
N ARG A 105 -6.22 -0.53 -15.67
CA ARG A 105 -6.94 -0.57 -14.38
C ARG A 105 -6.20 -1.35 -13.30
N LEU A 106 -5.57 -2.49 -13.65
CA LEU A 106 -4.77 -3.26 -12.70
C LEU A 106 -3.56 -2.45 -12.21
N PHE A 107 -2.91 -1.71 -13.11
CA PHE A 107 -1.83 -0.79 -12.73
C PHE A 107 -2.32 0.31 -11.78
N ASP A 108 -3.39 1.03 -12.13
CA ASP A 108 -3.95 2.10 -11.30
C ASP A 108 -4.33 1.59 -9.90
N LEU A 109 -5.01 0.45 -9.84
CA LEU A 109 -5.44 -0.15 -8.58
C LEU A 109 -4.26 -0.61 -7.74
N THR A 110 -3.20 -1.10 -8.40
CA THR A 110 -1.95 -1.47 -7.72
C THR A 110 -1.31 -0.26 -7.09
N VAL A 111 -1.06 0.81 -7.86
CA VAL A 111 -0.48 2.08 -7.37
C VAL A 111 -1.30 2.63 -6.21
N LEU A 112 -2.63 2.64 -6.32
CA LEU A 112 -3.51 3.07 -5.23
C LEU A 112 -3.29 2.26 -3.94
N THR A 113 -3.14 0.93 -4.02
CA THR A 113 -2.80 0.08 -2.86
C THR A 113 -1.50 0.48 -2.20
N LEU A 114 -0.48 0.71 -3.01
CA LEU A 114 0.85 1.01 -2.54
C LEU A 114 0.84 2.33 -1.75
N CYS A 115 0.17 3.35 -2.29
CA CYS A 115 -0.06 4.61 -1.58
C CYS A 115 -0.84 4.41 -0.27
N LEU A 116 -1.92 3.63 -0.30
CA LEU A 116 -2.72 3.36 0.90
C LEU A 116 -1.93 2.56 1.96
N ALA A 117 -1.04 1.66 1.55
CA ALA A 117 -0.21 0.87 2.44
C ALA A 117 0.81 1.71 3.21
N GLU A 118 1.16 2.91 2.73
CA GLU A 118 2.10 3.84 3.36
C GLU A 118 1.46 4.69 4.48
N ILE A 119 0.16 4.97 4.38
CA ILE A 119 -0.56 5.86 5.31
C ILE A 119 -0.42 5.48 6.79
N PRO A 120 -0.43 4.19 7.21
CA PRO A 120 -0.21 3.84 8.62
C PRO A 120 1.12 4.36 9.16
N ALA A 121 2.21 4.30 8.38
CA ALA A 121 3.50 4.84 8.80
C ALA A 121 3.46 6.36 8.97
N LEU A 122 2.79 7.07 8.05
CA LEU A 122 2.58 8.51 8.14
C LEU A 122 1.80 8.88 9.40
N LEU A 123 0.71 8.17 9.70
CA LEU A 123 -0.06 8.35 10.93
C LEU A 123 0.79 8.12 12.17
N GLY A 124 1.63 7.08 12.17
CA GLY A 124 2.56 6.81 13.26
C GLY A 124 3.59 7.93 13.44
N LEU A 125 4.14 8.47 12.35
CA LEU A 125 5.11 9.55 12.39
C LEU A 125 4.47 10.83 12.97
N ILE A 126 3.26 11.17 12.52
CA ILE A 126 2.50 12.31 13.04
C ILE A 126 2.23 12.13 14.54
N LEU A 127 1.81 10.93 14.97
CA LEU A 127 1.55 10.63 16.38
C LEU A 127 2.82 10.76 17.24
N PHE A 128 3.96 10.32 16.71
CA PHE A 128 5.27 10.51 17.35
C PHE A 128 5.63 12.00 17.47
N LEU A 129 5.49 12.79 16.40
CA LEU A 129 5.82 14.21 16.41
C LEU A 129 4.93 15.00 17.38
N ILE A 130 3.63 14.72 17.44
CA ILE A 130 2.67 15.46 18.28
C ILE A 130 2.80 15.07 19.75
N ALA A 131 2.76 13.77 20.05
CA ALA A 131 2.57 13.24 21.40
C ALA A 131 3.76 12.42 21.94
N GLY A 132 4.84 12.27 21.17
CA GLY A 132 6.05 11.58 21.62
C GLY A 132 5.94 10.06 21.70
N TYR A 133 4.88 9.46 21.12
CA TYR A 133 4.62 8.02 21.18
C TYR A 133 5.57 7.21 20.28
N ASN A 134 6.80 7.04 20.77
CA ASN A 134 7.87 6.32 20.08
C ASN A 134 7.46 4.89 19.68
N ARG A 135 6.93 4.09 20.64
CA ARG A 135 6.56 2.69 20.40
C ARG A 135 5.49 2.55 19.33
N ASP A 136 4.47 3.40 19.39
CA ASP A 136 3.35 3.36 18.45
C ASP A 136 3.79 3.71 17.03
N PHE A 137 4.75 4.63 16.87
CA PHE A 137 5.37 4.91 15.57
C PHE A 137 6.03 3.67 14.96
N TYR A 138 6.87 2.94 15.71
CA TYR A 138 7.51 1.73 15.18
C TYR A 138 6.50 0.64 14.83
N ILE A 139 5.44 0.48 15.63
CA ILE A 139 4.38 -0.49 15.35
C ILE A 139 3.70 -0.14 14.03
N LEU A 140 3.28 1.11 13.83
CA LEU A 140 2.60 1.55 12.62
C LEU A 140 3.50 1.56 11.39
N LEU A 141 4.78 1.90 11.57
CA LEU A 141 5.79 1.80 10.52
C LEU A 141 6.00 0.35 10.09
N PHE A 142 6.11 -0.57 11.04
CA PHE A 142 6.24 -2.00 10.75
C PHE A 142 5.00 -2.56 10.06
N VAL A 143 3.79 -2.14 10.49
CA VAL A 143 2.54 -2.52 9.82
C VAL A 143 2.52 -2.03 8.37
N SER A 144 2.94 -0.79 8.11
CA SER A 144 3.04 -0.25 6.75
C SER A 144 4.06 -1.01 5.89
N LEU A 145 5.23 -1.31 6.45
CA LEU A 145 6.25 -2.12 5.78
C LEU A 145 5.71 -3.52 5.44
N PHE A 146 5.01 -4.14 6.38
CA PHE A 146 4.39 -5.45 6.18
C PHE A 146 3.31 -5.40 5.09
N LEU A 147 2.46 -4.36 5.07
CA LEU A 147 1.46 -4.16 4.02
C LEU A 147 2.11 -3.96 2.65
N LEU A 148 3.15 -3.12 2.55
CA LEU A 148 3.89 -2.93 1.31
C LEU A 148 4.51 -4.23 0.81
N PHE A 149 5.10 -5.02 1.71
CA PHE A 149 5.66 -6.33 1.35
C PHE A 149 4.57 -7.31 0.89
N MET A 150 3.42 -7.31 1.55
CA MET A 150 2.29 -8.19 1.22
C MET A 150 1.63 -7.82 -0.13
N TYR A 151 1.51 -6.52 -0.42
CA TYR A 151 0.85 -6.02 -1.64
C TYR A 151 1.82 -5.67 -2.77
N LEU A 152 3.11 -6.00 -2.62
CA LEU A 152 4.13 -5.75 -3.63
C LEU A 152 3.74 -6.45 -4.94
N PRO A 153 3.77 -5.75 -6.10
CA PRO A 153 3.35 -6.34 -7.36
C PRO A 153 4.23 -7.54 -7.68
N ARG A 154 3.60 -8.69 -7.93
CA ARG A 154 4.25 -9.92 -8.41
C ARG A 154 3.80 -10.17 -9.83
N LEU A 155 4.75 -10.32 -10.76
CA LEU A 155 4.46 -10.50 -12.18
C LEU A 155 3.56 -11.72 -12.42
N LYS A 156 3.85 -12.84 -11.73
CA LYS A 156 3.05 -14.06 -11.79
C LYS A 156 1.57 -13.84 -11.41
N ASN A 157 1.30 -13.04 -10.37
CA ASN A 157 -0.08 -12.75 -9.98
C ASN A 157 -0.80 -11.95 -11.07
N TRP A 158 -0.11 -11.05 -11.78
CA TRP A 158 -0.71 -10.29 -12.87
C TRP A 158 -1.00 -11.20 -14.06
N GLU A 159 -0.06 -12.08 -14.42
CA GLU A 159 -0.27 -13.08 -15.47
C GLU A 159 -1.46 -13.99 -15.14
N ASP A 160 -1.53 -14.55 -13.93
CA ASP A 160 -2.63 -15.41 -13.47
C ASP A 160 -3.98 -14.69 -13.51
N ILE A 161 -4.05 -13.43 -13.04
CA ILE A 161 -5.28 -12.61 -13.08
C ILE A 161 -5.72 -12.33 -14.52
N LEU A 162 -4.78 -12.17 -15.45
CA LEU A 162 -5.08 -11.85 -16.84
C LEU A 162 -5.40 -13.11 -17.67
N GLU A 163 -4.87 -14.27 -17.27
CA GLU A 163 -5.08 -15.60 -17.87
C GLU A 163 -6.39 -16.25 -17.41
N HIS A 164 -6.70 -16.21 -16.11
CA HIS A 164 -7.91 -16.80 -15.53
C HIS A 164 -9.13 -15.85 -15.56
N ARG A 165 -9.18 -14.93 -16.52
CA ARG A 165 -10.36 -14.08 -16.67
C ARG A 165 -11.53 -14.93 -17.17
N PRO A 166 -12.65 -15.00 -16.44
CA PRO A 166 -13.83 -15.64 -16.98
C PRO A 166 -14.19 -14.94 -18.29
N PRO A 167 -14.56 -15.68 -19.35
CA PRO A 167 -15.05 -15.04 -20.57
C PRO A 167 -16.22 -14.12 -20.21
N ALA A 168 -16.25 -12.95 -20.84
CA ALA A 168 -17.39 -12.04 -20.77
C ALA A 168 -18.68 -12.84 -20.99
N CYS A 169 -19.59 -12.86 -20.01
CA CYS A 169 -20.93 -13.34 -20.29
C CYS A 169 -21.52 -12.38 -21.34
N PRO A 170 -21.88 -12.87 -22.54
CA PRO A 170 -22.59 -12.03 -23.48
C PRO A 170 -23.92 -11.66 -22.84
N LEU A 171 -24.15 -10.35 -22.65
CA LEU A 171 -25.47 -9.79 -22.36
C LEU A 171 -26.29 -9.77 -23.65
#